data_AF-A0A354K5A1-F1
#
_entry.id   AF-A0A354K5A1-F1
#
_cell.length_a   1.000
_cell.length_b   1.000
_cell.length_c   1.000
_cell.angle_alpha   90.00
_cell.angle_beta   90.00
_cell.angle_gamma   90.00
#
_symmetry.space_group_name_H-M   'P 1'
#
loop_
_entity.id
_entity.type
_entity.pdbx_description
1 polymer ?
#
loop_
_entity_poly.entity_id
_entity_poly.type
_entity_poly.pdbx_seq_one_letter_code
_entity_poly.pdbx_strand_id
1 'polypeptide(L)'
;MESFEITFFCDKRMNYDSSNSSRVLKKLYDESVRLNNEAVFETFDYEDNDFYEVRCSIFGLEFTKENFLPFINCIAVLAEKMFDTFDSCVFATGIYELTWYYIEKIHRISDLKNILYKFPICFLRGNSDVDAIGGCILLHTSEVLCIYHENAQQILKSD
;
A
#
# COMPACT_ATOMS: atom_id res chain seq x y z
N MET A 1 3.54 5.50 -19.49
CA MET A 1 4.75 4.91 -18.87
C MET A 1 4.24 3.99 -17.78
N GLU A 2 4.74 2.76 -17.70
CA GLU A 2 4.28 1.83 -16.65
C GLU A 2 4.76 2.33 -15.28
N SER A 3 3.85 2.34 -14.31
CA SER A 3 4.12 2.67 -12.92
C SER A 3 3.66 1.52 -12.03
N PHE A 4 4.44 1.26 -10.99
CA PHE A 4 3.92 0.51 -9.85
C PHE A 4 3.29 1.49 -8.88
N GLU A 5 2.05 1.24 -8.49
CA GLU A 5 1.36 2.06 -7.49
C GLU A 5 1.18 1.29 -6.21
N ILE A 6 1.47 1.93 -5.09
CA ILE A 6 1.11 1.48 -3.75
C ILE A 6 0.17 2.50 -3.13
N THR A 7 -0.97 2.02 -2.63
CA THR A 7 -1.98 2.82 -1.96
C THR A 7 -1.97 2.49 -0.47
N PHE A 8 -1.77 3.50 0.35
CA PHE A 8 -1.80 3.47 1.81
C PHE A 8 -3.16 3.98 2.28
N PHE A 9 -3.80 3.24 3.18
CA PHE A 9 -5.12 3.56 3.70
C PHE A 9 -5.01 4.02 5.15
N CYS A 10 -5.41 5.26 5.38
CA CYS A 10 -5.22 5.92 6.65
C CYS A 10 -6.56 6.23 7.32
N ASP A 11 -6.75 5.78 8.56
CA ASP A 11 -7.95 6.04 9.36
C ASP A 11 -8.02 7.51 9.78
N LYS A 12 -9.06 8.23 9.35
CA LYS A 12 -9.25 9.65 9.69
C LYS A 12 -9.48 9.89 11.19
N ARG A 13 -9.98 8.88 11.90
CA ARG A 13 -10.26 8.96 13.33
C ARG A 13 -8.97 8.97 14.16
N MET A 14 -7.86 8.52 13.58
CA MET A 14 -6.54 8.56 14.19
C MET A 14 -5.85 9.88 13.81
N ASN A 15 -6.09 10.94 14.60
CA ASN A 15 -5.43 12.26 14.51
C ASN A 15 -5.04 12.68 13.09
N TYR A 16 -6.03 12.83 12.21
CA TYR A 16 -5.82 13.38 10.87
C TYR A 16 -5.41 14.86 10.96
N ASP A 17 -4.14 15.15 10.65
CA ASP A 17 -3.66 16.51 10.45
C ASP A 17 -3.36 16.73 8.96
N SER A 18 -4.34 17.30 8.26
CA SER A 18 -4.25 17.61 6.83
C SER A 18 -3.07 18.53 6.49
N SER A 19 -2.60 19.36 7.44
CA SER A 19 -1.44 20.23 7.24
C SER A 19 -0.11 19.47 7.26
N ASN A 20 -0.08 18.28 7.86
CA ASN A 20 1.09 17.42 7.97
C ASN A 20 1.29 16.53 6.72
N SER A 21 0.22 16.26 5.97
CA SER A 21 0.25 15.43 4.75
C SER A 21 1.34 15.89 3.77
N SER A 22 1.32 17.15 3.36
CA SER A 22 2.30 17.72 2.40
C SER A 22 3.76 17.66 2.85
N ARG A 23 4.03 17.85 4.16
CA ARG A 23 5.39 17.74 4.73
C ARG A 23 5.87 16.29 4.76
N VAL A 24 4.97 15.37 5.09
CA VAL A 24 5.28 13.95 5.14
C VAL A 24 5.50 13.38 3.74
N LEU A 25 4.64 13.70 2.77
CA LEU A 25 4.79 13.29 1.36
C LEU A 25 6.11 13.81 0.78
N LYS A 26 6.52 15.02 1.15
CA LYS A 26 7.83 15.56 0.76
C LYS A 26 9.00 14.77 1.35
N LYS A 27 8.93 14.39 2.63
CA LYS A 27 9.97 13.56 3.27
C LYS A 27 10.06 12.18 2.62
N LEU A 28 8.92 11.58 2.30
CA LEU A 28 8.84 10.29 1.60
C LEU A 28 9.36 10.39 0.17
N TYR A 29 9.06 11.48 -0.54
CA TYR A 29 9.62 11.78 -1.85
C TYR A 29 11.14 11.87 -1.80
N ASP A 30 11.70 12.70 -0.91
CA ASP A 30 13.16 12.87 -0.75
C ASP A 30 13.86 11.54 -0.43
N GLU A 31 13.18 10.62 0.26
CA GLU A 31 13.68 9.29 0.58
C GLU A 31 13.47 8.28 -0.56
N SER A 32 12.43 8.41 -1.37
CA SER A 32 12.19 7.62 -2.57
C SER A 32 13.17 7.95 -3.71
N VAL A 33 13.61 9.21 -3.80
CA VAL A 33 14.68 9.62 -4.73
C VAL A 33 15.98 8.86 -4.45
N ARG A 34 16.22 8.43 -3.20
CA ARG A 34 17.37 7.57 -2.85
C ARG A 34 17.24 6.15 -3.43
N LEU A 35 16.05 5.74 -3.84
CA LEU A 35 15.80 4.49 -4.56
C LEU A 35 16.09 4.61 -6.07
N ASN A 36 16.61 5.76 -6.53
CA ASN A 36 16.93 6.07 -7.95
C ASN A 36 15.73 5.98 -8.91
N ASN A 37 14.50 6.10 -8.40
CA ASN A 37 13.30 6.09 -9.22
C ASN A 37 12.53 7.41 -9.05
N GLU A 38 11.80 7.81 -10.08
CA GLU A 38 10.84 8.90 -10.00
C GLU A 38 9.59 8.38 -9.29
N ALA A 39 9.20 9.02 -8.18
CA ALA A 39 8.01 8.67 -7.43
C ALA A 39 7.10 9.89 -7.28
N VAL A 40 5.80 9.72 -7.47
CA VAL A 40 4.81 10.78 -7.26
C VAL A 40 3.91 10.37 -6.10
N PHE A 41 3.71 11.31 -5.17
CA PHE A 41 2.89 11.09 -3.99
C PHE A 41 1.63 11.97 -4.06
N GLU A 42 0.47 11.35 -3.93
CA GLU A 42 -0.84 12.01 -3.97
C GLU A 42 -1.67 11.64 -2.75
N THR A 43 -2.54 12.55 -2.30
CA THR A 43 -3.48 12.30 -1.20
C THR A 43 -4.89 12.48 -1.70
N PHE A 44 -5.73 11.47 -1.46
CA PHE A 44 -7.15 11.48 -1.80
C PHE A 44 -7.94 11.43 -0.51
N ASP A 45 -8.55 12.57 -0.18
CA ASP A 45 -9.45 12.71 0.96
C ASP A 45 -10.89 12.81 0.46
N TYR A 46 -11.66 11.73 0.66
CA TYR A 46 -13.08 11.67 0.28
C TYR A 46 -13.94 11.97 1.49
N GLU A 47 -14.76 13.02 1.44
CA GLU A 47 -15.54 13.52 2.60
C GLU A 47 -16.39 12.44 3.28
N ASP A 48 -17.02 11.55 2.50
CA ASP A 48 -17.93 10.51 3.00
C ASP A 48 -17.24 9.25 3.54
N ASN A 49 -15.91 9.15 3.38
CA ASN A 49 -15.14 8.00 3.85
C ASN A 49 -14.54 8.27 5.24
N ASP A 50 -14.45 7.24 6.08
CA ASP A 50 -13.75 7.32 7.37
C ASP A 50 -12.22 7.14 7.23
N PHE A 51 -11.72 7.02 6.00
CA PHE A 51 -10.31 6.91 5.66
C PHE A 51 -9.94 7.88 4.53
N TYR A 52 -8.65 8.19 4.44
CA TYR A 52 -8.05 8.85 3.28
C TYR A 52 -6.98 7.95 2.68
N GLU A 53 -6.67 8.17 1.41
CA GLU A 53 -5.65 7.41 0.70
C GLU A 53 -4.41 8.27 0.49
N VAL A 54 -3.23 7.67 0.70
CA VAL A 54 -1.97 8.20 0.19
C VAL A 54 -1.49 7.25 -0.90
N ARG A 55 -1.33 7.74 -2.11
CA ARG A 55 -0.86 6.94 -3.24
C ARG A 55 0.57 7.33 -3.57
N CYS A 56 1.40 6.33 -3.82
CA CYS A 56 2.75 6.50 -4.33
C CYS A 56 2.85 5.74 -5.66
N SER A 57 3.04 6.48 -6.74
CA SER A 57 3.27 5.96 -8.09
C SER A 57 4.76 6.00 -8.38
N ILE A 58 5.38 4.84 -8.53
CA ILE A 58 6.81 4.69 -8.78
C ILE A 58 7.03 4.32 -10.24
N PHE A 59 7.73 5.19 -10.95
CA PHE A 59 7.92 5.14 -12.39
C PHE A 59 9.27 4.53 -12.78
N GLY A 60 9.34 3.98 -13.99
CA GLY A 60 10.58 3.44 -14.55
C GLY A 60 10.98 2.07 -14.00
N LEU A 61 10.03 1.38 -13.36
CA LEU A 61 10.22 0.05 -12.79
C LEU A 61 9.46 -0.99 -13.62
N GLU A 62 10.18 -1.99 -14.10
CA GLU A 62 9.62 -3.16 -14.77
C GLU A 62 9.64 -4.35 -13.81
N PHE A 63 8.50 -5.02 -13.62
CA PHE A 63 8.43 -6.24 -12.82
C PHE A 63 8.83 -7.45 -13.67
N THR A 64 9.91 -8.10 -13.28
CA THR A 64 10.34 -9.38 -13.84
C THR A 64 10.41 -10.44 -12.74
N LYS A 65 10.49 -11.71 -13.15
CA LYS A 65 10.65 -12.80 -12.20
C LYS A 65 11.95 -12.69 -11.40
N GLU A 66 13.01 -12.19 -12.05
CA GLU A 66 14.35 -12.05 -11.50
C GLU A 66 14.46 -10.91 -10.48
N ASN A 67 13.66 -9.84 -10.64
CA ASN A 67 13.70 -8.66 -9.77
C ASN A 67 12.52 -8.57 -8.79
N PHE A 68 11.57 -9.52 -8.82
CA PHE A 68 10.39 -9.53 -7.97
C PHE A 68 10.72 -9.39 -6.47
N LEU A 69 11.56 -10.27 -5.90
CA LEU A 69 11.89 -10.20 -4.47
C LEU A 69 12.68 -8.93 -4.09
N PRO A 70 13.74 -8.54 -4.82
CA PRO A 70 14.39 -7.23 -4.61
C PRO A 70 13.42 -6.05 -4.62
N PHE A 71 12.44 -6.08 -5.54
CA PHE A 71 11.43 -5.05 -5.65
C PHE A 71 10.50 -5.04 -4.43
N ILE A 72 9.96 -6.20 -4.04
CA ILE A 72 9.08 -6.32 -2.87
C ILE A 72 9.79 -5.80 -1.62
N ASN A 73 11.08 -6.10 -1.44
CA ASN A 73 11.87 -5.56 -0.34
C ASN A 73 11.97 -4.03 -0.38
N CYS A 74 12.17 -3.45 -1.57
CA CYS A 74 12.20 -2.00 -1.77
C CYS A 74 10.87 -1.34 -1.37
N ILE A 75 9.75 -1.91 -1.82
CA ILE A 75 8.41 -1.41 -1.46
C ILE A 75 8.11 -1.62 0.03
N ALA A 76 8.56 -2.72 0.62
CA ALA A 76 8.37 -2.95 2.03
C ALA A 76 9.08 -1.90 2.89
N VAL A 77 10.28 -1.46 2.49
CA VAL A 77 10.98 -0.34 3.16
C VAL A 77 10.18 0.96 3.04
N LEU A 78 9.54 1.22 1.89
CA LEU A 78 8.65 2.36 1.74
C LEU A 78 7.41 2.22 2.65
N ALA A 79 6.84 1.02 2.74
CA ALA A 79 5.69 0.75 3.59
C ALA A 79 6.00 0.87 5.08
N GLU A 80 7.16 0.39 5.52
CA GLU A 80 7.69 0.54 6.88
C GLU A 80 7.75 2.01 7.27
N LYS A 81 8.38 2.82 6.43
CA LYS A 81 8.49 4.27 6.65
C LYS A 81 7.14 4.97 6.67
N MET A 82 6.21 4.52 5.83
CA MET A 82 4.84 5.04 5.84
C MET A 82 4.12 4.71 7.13
N PHE A 83 4.20 3.46 7.62
CA PHE A 83 3.62 3.08 8.90
C PHE A 83 4.28 3.80 10.07
N ASP A 84 5.59 4.03 10.04
CA ASP A 84 6.31 4.80 11.06
C ASP A 84 5.92 6.28 11.07
N THR A 85 5.64 6.84 9.90
CA THR A 85 5.33 8.27 9.77
C THR A 85 3.85 8.56 9.98
N PHE A 86 2.98 7.63 9.61
CA PHE A 86 1.53 7.74 9.74
C PHE A 86 0.99 6.65 10.66
N ASP A 87 0.79 6.98 11.93
CA ASP A 87 0.10 6.08 12.85
C ASP A 87 -1.33 5.76 12.40
N SER A 88 -1.94 6.66 11.63
CA SER A 88 -3.24 6.47 10.99
C SER A 88 -3.21 5.43 9.88
N CYS A 89 -2.05 5.14 9.29
CA CYS A 89 -1.91 4.18 8.19
C CYS A 89 -2.07 2.74 8.73
N VAL A 90 -3.15 2.08 8.32
CA VAL A 90 -3.54 0.77 8.85
C VAL A 90 -3.04 -0.36 7.95
N PHE A 91 -3.03 -0.15 6.64
CA PHE A 91 -2.50 -1.10 5.66
C PHE A 91 -2.16 -0.39 4.34
N ALA A 92 -1.45 -1.10 3.47
CA ALA A 92 -1.21 -0.69 2.10
C ALA A 92 -1.40 -1.84 1.12
N THR A 93 -1.71 -1.55 -0.14
CA THR A 93 -1.78 -2.55 -1.21
C THR A 93 -1.14 -2.03 -2.50
N GLY A 94 -0.54 -2.93 -3.27
CA GLY A 94 0.05 -2.64 -4.56
C GLY A 94 -0.86 -2.99 -5.75
N ILE A 95 -0.74 -2.20 -6.82
CA ILE A 95 -1.39 -2.28 -8.16
C ILE A 95 -2.74 -1.53 -8.26
N TYR A 96 -2.68 -0.32 -8.83
CA TYR A 96 -3.78 0.67 -8.87
C TYR A 96 -5.11 0.19 -9.43
N GLU A 97 -5.11 -0.36 -10.64
CA GLU A 97 -6.37 -0.58 -11.35
C GLU A 97 -7.26 -1.55 -10.56
N LEU A 98 -6.64 -2.57 -9.98
CA LEU A 98 -7.29 -3.53 -9.09
C LEU A 98 -7.62 -2.94 -7.74
N THR A 99 -6.70 -2.16 -7.16
CA THR A 99 -6.96 -1.48 -5.91
C THR A 99 -8.22 -0.64 -6.02
N TRP A 100 -8.37 0.15 -7.08
CA TRP A 100 -9.54 0.96 -7.38
C TRP A 100 -10.83 0.13 -7.48
N TYR A 101 -10.84 -0.94 -8.30
CA TYR A 101 -12.04 -1.78 -8.47
C TYR A 101 -12.56 -2.37 -7.16
N TYR A 102 -11.66 -2.74 -6.24
CA TYR A 102 -12.07 -3.34 -4.97
C TYR A 102 -12.50 -2.31 -3.91
N ILE A 103 -12.06 -1.06 -4.02
CA ILE A 103 -12.32 -0.03 -3.00
C ILE A 103 -13.41 0.97 -3.38
N GLU A 104 -13.85 1.04 -4.65
CA GLU A 104 -14.79 2.09 -5.11
C GLU A 104 -16.09 2.17 -4.26
N LYS A 105 -16.51 1.05 -3.67
CA LYS A 105 -17.75 0.93 -2.86
C LYS A 105 -17.49 0.90 -1.35
N ILE A 106 -16.25 1.12 -0.93
CA ILE A 106 -15.84 0.99 0.46
C ILE A 106 -15.70 2.36 1.08
N HIS A 107 -16.48 2.59 2.13
CA HIS A 107 -16.49 3.86 2.87
C HIS A 107 -15.90 3.74 4.28
N ARG A 108 -15.62 2.51 4.73
CA ARG A 108 -15.14 2.21 6.09
C ARG A 108 -13.83 1.44 6.08
N ILE A 109 -12.87 1.89 6.87
CA ILE A 109 -11.55 1.26 7.06
C ILE A 109 -11.69 -0.17 7.60
N SER A 110 -12.74 -0.45 8.38
CA SER A 110 -13.03 -1.79 8.89
C SER A 110 -13.33 -2.79 7.78
N ASP A 111 -13.94 -2.34 6.69
CA ASP A 111 -14.42 -3.21 5.62
C ASP A 111 -13.27 -3.63 4.70
N LEU A 112 -12.19 -2.84 4.66
CA LEU A 112 -10.98 -3.14 3.91
C LEU A 112 -10.29 -4.42 4.43
N LYS A 113 -10.33 -4.67 5.75
CA LYS A 113 -9.83 -5.93 6.34
C LYS A 113 -10.53 -7.16 5.77
N ASN A 114 -11.82 -7.05 5.48
CA ASN A 114 -12.64 -8.15 4.96
C ASN A 114 -12.43 -8.43 3.48
N ILE A 115 -11.60 -7.63 2.78
CA ILE A 115 -11.31 -7.81 1.37
C ILE A 115 -9.81 -7.87 1.07
N LEU A 116 -8.95 -7.95 2.09
CA LEU A 116 -7.48 -7.99 1.91
C LEU A 116 -7.04 -9.10 0.95
N TYR A 117 -7.69 -10.26 1.02
CA TYR A 117 -7.41 -11.42 0.17
C TYR A 117 -7.70 -11.19 -1.33
N LYS A 118 -8.39 -10.11 -1.69
CA LYS A 118 -8.68 -9.73 -3.08
C LYS A 118 -7.56 -8.90 -3.70
N PHE A 119 -6.65 -8.37 -2.88
CA PHE A 119 -5.52 -7.64 -3.40
C PHE A 119 -4.33 -8.57 -3.62
N PRO A 120 -3.57 -8.40 -4.71
CA PRO A 120 -2.46 -9.27 -5.04
C PRO A 120 -1.29 -9.16 -4.06
N ILE A 121 -0.98 -7.93 -3.61
CA ILE A 121 0.08 -7.64 -2.66
C ILE A 121 -0.50 -6.73 -1.58
N CYS A 122 -0.33 -7.14 -0.32
CA CYS A 122 -0.74 -6.41 0.87
C CYS A 122 0.48 -6.17 1.77
N PHE A 123 0.56 -4.97 2.35
CA PHE A 123 1.50 -4.62 3.40
C PHE A 123 0.70 -4.25 4.64
N LEU A 124 1.08 -4.82 5.77
CA LEU A 124 0.40 -4.69 7.05
C LEU A 124 1.42 -4.31 8.11
N ARG A 125 0.99 -3.62 9.17
CA ARG A 125 1.87 -3.32 10.30
C ARG A 125 2.25 -4.62 11.03
N GLY A 126 3.50 -4.76 11.46
CA GLY A 126 4.14 -6.03 11.87
C GLY A 126 3.49 -6.81 13.02
N ASN A 127 2.51 -6.23 13.73
CA ASN A 127 1.70 -6.92 14.74
C ASN A 127 0.32 -7.41 14.22
N SER A 128 0.11 -7.43 12.91
CA SER A 128 -1.16 -7.87 12.33
C SER A 128 -1.33 -9.39 12.44
N ASP A 129 -2.54 -9.83 12.78
CA ASP A 129 -2.86 -11.26 12.92
C ASP A 129 -2.83 -11.95 11.55
N VAL A 130 -1.76 -12.70 11.29
CA VAL A 130 -1.45 -13.34 9.99
C VAL A 130 -2.46 -14.44 9.66
N ASP A 131 -2.92 -15.17 10.67
CA ASP A 131 -3.79 -16.34 10.50
C ASP A 131 -5.20 -15.94 10.04
N ALA A 132 -5.62 -14.70 10.30
CA ALA A 132 -6.91 -14.17 9.86
C ALA A 132 -6.92 -13.71 8.39
N ILE A 133 -5.76 -13.46 7.78
CA ILE A 133 -5.65 -12.74 6.50
C ILE A 133 -5.40 -13.70 5.33
N GLY A 134 -4.73 -14.84 5.57
CA GLY A 134 -4.38 -15.84 4.56
C GLY A 134 -3.31 -15.37 3.58
N GLY A 135 -2.90 -16.22 2.62
CA GLY A 135 -1.89 -15.89 1.60
C GLY A 135 -0.47 -16.37 1.91
N CYS A 136 0.47 -16.06 1.02
CA CYS A 136 1.89 -16.40 1.16
C CYS A 136 2.66 -15.21 1.74
N ILE A 137 3.38 -15.41 2.84
CA ILE A 137 4.23 -14.38 3.43
C ILE A 137 5.46 -14.20 2.53
N LEU A 138 5.64 -13.01 1.96
CA LEU A 138 6.83 -12.65 1.18
C LEU A 138 7.94 -12.04 2.05
N LEU A 139 7.56 -11.28 3.07
CA LEU A 139 8.46 -10.60 4.00
C LEU A 139 7.77 -10.41 5.35
N HIS A 140 8.54 -10.55 6.44
CA HIS A 140 8.07 -10.24 7.79
C HIS A 140 9.22 -9.59 8.58
N THR A 141 9.03 -8.31 8.92
CA THR A 141 9.91 -7.51 9.80
C THR A 141 9.15 -7.16 11.09
N SER A 142 9.77 -6.44 12.03
CA SER A 142 9.07 -5.94 13.22
C SER A 142 7.96 -4.94 12.87
N GLU A 143 8.10 -4.23 11.76
CA GLU A 143 7.22 -3.14 11.36
C GLU A 143 6.27 -3.51 10.21
N VAL A 144 6.67 -4.44 9.34
CA VAL A 144 5.94 -4.77 8.11
C VAL A 144 5.78 -6.28 7.93
N LEU A 145 4.55 -6.67 7.65
CA LEU A 145 4.19 -7.97 7.11
C LEU A 145 3.73 -7.78 5.66
N CYS A 146 4.44 -8.40 4.71
CA CYS A 146 4.08 -8.40 3.29
C CYS A 146 3.49 -9.75 2.90
N ILE A 147 2.28 -9.73 2.37
CA ILE A 147 1.52 -10.91 1.97
C ILE A 147 1.22 -10.83 0.47
N TYR A 148 1.34 -11.97 -0.20
CA TYR A 148 0.94 -12.18 -1.57
C TYR A 148 -0.22 -13.17 -1.66
N HIS A 149 -1.29 -12.77 -2.36
CA HIS A 149 -2.46 -13.61 -2.60
C HIS A 149 -2.46 -14.09 -4.05
N GLU A 150 -1.96 -15.30 -4.29
CA GLU A 150 -1.90 -15.90 -5.63
C GLU A 150 -3.28 -16.00 -6.30
N ASN A 151 -4.35 -16.24 -5.52
CA ASN A 151 -5.72 -16.30 -6.07
C ASN A 151 -6.23 -14.95 -6.56
N ALA A 152 -5.77 -13.83 -5.98
CA ALA A 152 -6.10 -12.49 -6.49
C ALA A 152 -5.52 -12.27 -7.90
N GLN A 153 -4.47 -13.01 -8.29
CA GLN A 153 -3.89 -12.97 -9.64
C GLN A 153 -4.68 -13.80 -10.65
N GLN A 154 -5.46 -14.79 -10.23
CA GLN A 154 -6.32 -15.56 -11.15
C GLN A 154 -7.44 -14.69 -11.71
N ILE A 155 -7.91 -13.70 -10.94
CA ILE A 155 -8.87 -12.68 -11.39
C ILE A 155 -8.26 -11.82 -12.52
N LEU A 156 -6.93 -11.77 -12.64
CA LEU A 156 -6.22 -11.04 -13.70
C LEU A 156 -6.04 -11.84 -14.99
N LYS A 157 -6.34 -13.14 -14.93
CA LYS A 157 -6.22 -14.07 -16.06
C LYS A 157 -7.57 -14.55 -16.59
N SER A 158 -8.66 -14.12 -15.97
CA SER A 158 -10.02 -14.34 -16.48
C SER A 158 -10.32 -13.30 -17.54
N ASP A 159 -10.31 -13.74 -18.80
CA ASP A 159 -10.81 -13.01 -19.98
C ASP A 159 -12.26 -12.52 -19.82
#